data_AF-A0A820HKI1-F1
#
_entry.id   AF-A0A820HKI1-F1
#
_cell.length_a   1.000
_cell.length_b   1.000
_cell.length_c   1.000
_cell.angle_alpha   90.00
_cell.angle_beta   90.00
_cell.angle_gamma   90.00
#
_symmetry.space_group_name_H-M   'P 1'
#
loop_
_entity.id
_entity.type
_entity.pdbx_description
1 polymer ?
#
loop_
_entity_poly.entity_id
_entity_poly.type
_entity_poly.pdbx_seq_one_letter_code
_entity_poly.pdbx_strand_id
1 'polypeptide(L)'
;MSTNTKIMKSGSEPPTSLELEVSQQFSELEGNAQFKGQLRELYITGAKKIDIGDGRSALVIYIPVPKVKNFQRVHSLLVCEFE
;
A
#
# COMPACT_ATOMS: atom_id res chain seq x y z
N MET A 1 -18.09 0.52 -9.76
CA MET A 1 -17.08 -0.04 -8.83
C MET A 1 -15.92 0.94 -8.78
N SER A 2 -16.03 1.95 -7.92
CA SER A 2 -15.06 3.06 -7.88
C SER A 2 -13.79 2.59 -7.18
N THR A 3 -12.77 2.24 -7.95
CA THR A 3 -11.42 2.04 -7.43
C THR A 3 -10.88 3.40 -7.04
N ASN A 4 -10.86 3.69 -5.74
CA ASN A 4 -10.23 4.88 -5.20
C ASN A 4 -8.72 4.70 -5.38
N THR A 5 -8.19 5.15 -6.54
CA THR A 5 -6.84 4.82 -6.99
C THR A 5 -5.80 5.53 -6.13
N LYS A 6 -5.39 4.88 -5.03
CA LYS A 6 -4.28 5.34 -4.17
C LYS A 6 -2.90 5.03 -4.75
N ILE A 7 -2.86 4.48 -5.96
CA ILE A 7 -1.63 4.23 -6.70
C ILE A 7 -1.36 5.46 -7.57
N MET A 8 -0.30 6.20 -7.25
CA MET A 8 0.23 7.25 -8.11
C MET A 8 1.60 6.82 -8.62
N LYS A 9 1.63 6.09 -9.74
CA LYS A 9 2.87 5.78 -10.47
C LYS A 9 3.35 7.00 -11.25
N SER A 10 4.67 7.20 -11.33
CA SER A 10 5.32 8.24 -12.14
C SER A 10 5.44 7.89 -13.63
N GLY A 11 4.58 7.01 -14.13
CA GLY A 11 4.56 6.59 -15.53
C GLY A 11 3.22 5.95 -15.81
N SER A 12 2.58 6.32 -16.92
CA SER A 12 1.26 5.91 -17.37
C SER A 12 1.18 4.42 -17.76
N GLU A 13 1.69 3.51 -16.94
CA GLU A 13 1.53 2.07 -17.12
C GLU A 13 0.32 1.56 -16.34
N PRO A 14 -0.43 0.60 -16.90
CA PRO A 14 -1.58 0.01 -16.22
C PRO A 14 -1.12 -0.67 -14.92
N PRO A 15 -1.91 -0.55 -13.82
CA PRO A 15 -1.58 -1.18 -12.56
C PRO A 15 -1.48 -2.69 -12.74
N THR A 16 -0.38 -3.27 -12.26
CA THR A 16 -0.20 -4.73 -12.28
C THR A 16 -1.21 -5.37 -11.33
N SER A 17 -1.60 -6.62 -11.56
CA SER A 17 -2.53 -7.36 -10.69
C SER A 17 -2.19 -7.27 -9.20
N LEU A 18 -0.89 -7.35 -8.86
CA LEU A 18 -0.40 -7.17 -7.48
C LEU A 18 -0.69 -5.78 -6.91
N GLU A 19 -0.56 -4.73 -7.73
CA GLU A 19 -0.82 -3.37 -7.28
C GLU A 19 -2.31 -3.17 -7.05
N LEU A 20 -3.15 -3.78 -7.89
CA LEU A 20 -4.60 -3.75 -7.74
C LEU A 20 -5.04 -4.42 -6.42
N GLU A 21 -4.47 -5.58 -6.09
CA GLU A 21 -4.71 -6.27 -4.80
C GLU A 21 -4.32 -5.39 -3.62
N VAL A 22 -3.12 -4.78 -3.66
CA VAL A 22 -2.68 -3.85 -2.61
C VAL A 22 -3.63 -2.65 -2.52
N SER A 23 -4.05 -2.07 -3.65
CA SER A 23 -5.00 -0.94 -3.64
C SER A 23 -6.36 -1.30 -3.04
N GLN A 24 -6.84 -2.52 -3.23
CA GLN A 24 -8.08 -3.02 -2.65
C GLN A 24 -7.95 -3.14 -1.12
N GLN A 25 -6.90 -3.81 -0.65
CA GLN A 25 -6.62 -3.95 0.80
C GLN A 25 -6.47 -2.59 1.49
N PHE A 26 -5.77 -1.63 0.86
CA PHE A 26 -5.65 -0.27 1.37
C PHE A 26 -6.99 0.49 1.42
N SER A 27 -7.93 0.19 0.51
CA SER A 27 -9.27 0.78 0.50
C SER A 27 -10.17 0.17 1.57
N GLU A 28 -10.03 -1.12 1.84
CA GLU A 28 -10.74 -1.80 2.94
C GLU A 28 -10.27 -1.28 4.31
N LEU A 29 -8.96 -1.09 4.47
CA LEU A 29 -8.38 -0.51 5.69
C LEU A 29 -8.79 0.95 5.94
N GLU A 30 -9.16 1.72 4.90
CA GLU A 30 -9.79 3.04 5.10
C GLU A 30 -11.18 2.97 5.72
N GLY A 31 -11.86 1.84 5.57
CA GLY A 31 -13.14 1.58 6.24
C GLY A 31 -13.00 1.57 7.76
N ASN A 32 -11.81 1.25 8.28
CA ASN A 32 -11.53 1.23 9.71
C ASN A 32 -11.29 2.65 10.26
N ALA A 33 -12.08 3.04 11.27
CA ALA A 33 -12.08 4.40 11.83
C ALA A 33 -10.73 4.82 12.45
N GLN A 34 -9.94 3.86 12.95
CA GLN A 34 -8.61 4.08 13.51
C GLN A 34 -7.60 4.56 12.45
N PHE A 35 -7.81 4.16 11.19
CA PHE A 35 -6.85 4.26 10.11
C PHE A 35 -7.24 5.31 9.05
N LYS A 36 -8.53 5.62 8.96
CA LYS A 36 -9.14 6.55 8.01
C LYS A 36 -8.47 7.94 7.95
N GLY A 37 -8.09 8.50 9.10
CA GLY A 37 -7.46 9.83 9.16
C GLY A 37 -6.05 9.85 8.58
N GLN A 38 -5.30 8.76 8.75
CA GLN A 38 -3.93 8.65 8.30
C GLN A 38 -3.85 8.16 6.85
N LEU A 39 -4.72 7.25 6.44
CA LEU A 39 -4.73 6.68 5.10
C LEU A 39 -5.26 7.61 4.02
N ARG A 40 -6.11 8.59 4.36
CA ARG A 40 -6.71 9.52 3.38
C ARG A 40 -5.67 10.35 2.60
N GLU A 41 -4.53 10.67 3.23
CA GLU A 41 -3.45 11.41 2.58
C GLU A 41 -2.32 10.54 2.04
N LEU A 42 -2.40 9.22 2.24
CA LEU A 42 -1.36 8.29 1.85
C LEU A 42 -1.70 7.67 0.51
N TYR A 43 -0.73 7.76 -0.39
CA TYR A 43 -0.73 7.11 -1.68
C TYR A 43 0.61 6.38 -1.85
N ILE A 44 0.58 5.30 -2.62
CA ILE A 44 1.73 4.45 -2.91
C ILE A 44 2.19 4.71 -4.34
N THR A 45 3.50 4.70 -4.55
CA THR A 45 4.09 4.92 -5.89
C THR A 45 4.27 3.63 -6.67
N GLY A 46 4.16 2.48 -6.00
CA GLY A 46 4.18 1.16 -6.62
C GLY A 46 4.26 0.06 -5.57
N ALA A 47 4.02 -1.18 -5.98
CA ALA A 47 4.24 -2.35 -5.14
C ALA A 47 4.92 -3.45 -5.97
N LYS A 48 5.86 -4.17 -5.35
CA LYS A 48 6.60 -5.26 -5.99
C LYS A 48 6.68 -6.45 -5.05
N LYS A 49 6.27 -7.61 -5.52
CA LYS A 49 6.52 -8.88 -4.84
C LYS A 49 7.93 -9.35 -5.18
N ILE A 50 8.74 -9.63 -4.17
CA ILE A 50 10.08 -10.19 -4.30
C ILE A 50 10.10 -11.57 -3.64
N ASP A 51 10.78 -12.52 -4.26
CA ASP A 51 11.04 -13.81 -3.65
C ASP A 51 12.37 -13.70 -2.88
N ILE A 52 12.37 -14.03 -1.60
CA ILE A 52 13.56 -13.94 -0.74
C ILE A 52 14.29 -15.29 -0.70
N GLY A 53 13.78 -16.33 -1.38
CA GLY A 53 14.25 -17.69 -1.21
C GLY A 53 13.61 -18.36 0.01
N ASP A 54 13.84 -19.66 0.18
CA ASP A 54 13.20 -20.51 1.20
C ASP A 54 11.66 -20.56 1.09
N GLY A 55 11.10 -20.36 -0.11
CA GLY A 55 9.64 -20.36 -0.33
C GLY A 55 8.91 -19.17 0.28
N ARG A 56 9.63 -18.12 0.72
CA ARG A 56 9.07 -16.91 1.30
C ARG A 56 9.08 -15.77 0.28
N SER A 57 7.89 -15.20 0.04
CA SER A 57 7.74 -14.00 -0.77
C SER A 57 7.48 -12.79 0.10
N ALA A 58 8.18 -11.68 -0.13
CA ALA A 58 7.90 -10.40 0.50
C ALA A 58 7.24 -9.41 -0.46
N LEU A 59 6.43 -8.53 0.11
CA LEU A 59 5.82 -7.41 -0.58
C LEU A 59 6.60 -6.14 -0.25
N VAL A 60 7.17 -5.51 -1.28
CA VAL A 60 7.84 -4.21 -1.18
C VAL A 60 6.89 -3.13 -1.68
N ILE A 61 6.57 -2.16 -0.83
CA ILE A 61 5.70 -1.03 -1.16
C ILE A 61 6.55 0.22 -1.28
N TYR A 62 6.44 0.92 -2.40
CA TYR A 62 7.10 2.20 -2.64
C TYR A 62 6.21 3.34 -2.18
N ILE A 63 6.80 4.24 -1.40
CA ILE A 63 6.12 5.38 -0.78
C ILE A 63 6.85 6.66 -1.20
N PRO A 64 6.14 7.76 -1.48
CA PRO A 64 6.76 9.07 -1.67
C PRO A 64 7.56 9.50 -0.44
N VAL A 65 8.82 9.88 -0.64
CA VAL A 65 9.75 10.31 0.43
C VAL A 65 9.14 11.31 1.42
N PRO A 66 8.35 12.34 0.99
CA PRO A 66 7.75 13.29 1.93
C PRO A 66 6.77 12.66 2.94
N LYS A 67 6.17 11.51 2.62
CA LYS A 67 5.13 10.85 3.43
C LYS A 67 5.66 9.67 4.25
N VAL A 68 6.97 9.39 4.21
CA VAL A 68 7.61 8.26 4.93
C VAL A 68 7.37 8.32 6.43
N LYS A 69 7.50 9.50 7.06
CA LYS A 69 7.31 9.66 8.52
C LYS A 69 5.88 9.29 8.97
N ASN A 70 4.88 9.58 8.14
CA ASN A 70 3.49 9.23 8.45
C ASN A 70 3.28 7.72 8.30
N PHE A 71 3.85 7.11 7.26
CA PHE A 71 3.81 5.66 7.10
C PHE A 71 4.51 4.93 8.24
N GLN A 72 5.68 5.40 8.69
CA GLN A 72 6.41 4.76 9.80
C GLN A 72 5.62 4.72 11.11
N ARG A 73 4.83 5.75 11.43
CA ARG A 73 3.97 5.74 12.63
C ARG A 73 2.86 4.69 12.57
N VAL A 74 2.39 4.39 11.38
CA VAL A 74 1.24 3.49 11.13
C VAL A 74 1.71 2.09 10.74
N HIS A 75 3.00 1.96 10.39
CA HIS A 75 3.58 0.75 9.84
C HIS A 75 3.40 -0.47 10.76
N SER A 76 3.65 -0.34 12.06
CA SER A 76 3.47 -1.45 13.00
C SER A 76 2.04 -1.97 13.07
N LEU A 77 1.05 -1.08 12.94
CA LEU A 77 -0.36 -1.46 12.93
C LEU A 77 -0.78 -2.05 11.58
N LEU A 78 -0.25 -1.52 10.48
CA LEU A 78 -0.50 -2.07 9.14
C LEU A 78 0.08 -3.48 9.01
N VAL A 79 1.33 -3.68 9.41
CA VAL A 79 1.98 -5.00 9.28
C VAL A 79 1.20 -6.08 10.02
N CYS A 80 0.61 -5.77 11.18
CA CYS A 80 -0.19 -6.70 11.96
C CYS A 80 -1.54 -7.08 11.28
N GLU A 81 -2.08 -6.23 10.41
CA GLU A 81 -3.31 -6.51 9.65
C GLU A 81 -3.02 -7.13 8.26
N PHE A 82 -1.77 -7.08 7.81
CA PHE A 82 -1.31 -7.60 6.51
C PHE A 82 -0.64 -8.99 6.62
N GLU A 83 -0.43 -9.50 7.84
CA GLU A 83 0.10 -10.84 8.14
C GLU A 83 -1.01 -11.91 8.10
#